data_AF-A0A2W4P8G0-F1
#
_entry.id   AF-A0A2W4P8G0-F1
#
_cell.length_a   1.000
_cell.length_b   1.000
_cell.length_c   1.000
_cell.angle_alpha   90.00
_cell.angle_beta   90.00
_cell.angle_gamma   90.00
#
_symmetry.space_group_name_H-M   'P 1'
#
loop_
_entity.id
_entity.type
_entity.pdbx_description
1 polymer ?
#
loop_
_entity_poly.entity_id
_entity_poly.type
_entity_poly.pdbx_seq_one_letter_code
_entity_poly.pdbx_strand_id
1 'polypeptide(L)'
;MRLTDYQWSRNPRGLHVQRILITPLERERWTRPQMGWVKLIAAGEEYLDDAAWFLDHNVTPILRPYRARWGARPMDRAMRDQILMYARAGVKWFEFHNEPNLDIEWPEGIDPDWRDTQNIIRPLMDNWLVFAEFVISLGCYPGFIALAESDEPRYSAVRWMDAMLTYLAENRYDRFKNVLAGGAFCATHPYILNHFYQEKPGGGPLSARPPHEQNAEEGGWHFEYPYDPICQANDPGRTVYGGTRLTPNGDPNGLIAMGRMFNERCAEWFGSQAIPVVGTEGGIWPYREGPMQQDNRYPPYTEESQAEATVAMFDWIARHAPPWFFGLTLWKEDDYYFNGTNSRAIDRMAELEPAYKHVPPLDVMRDGFTGAPLGPDGRALVGPGPIQGQAEYHMVVLSPGLDPAWFFETAQSYWTMFRPMVTTDLRLIDLVPYESSLATTVIAAPDQVHQMTQAIQERYPNVWFDLIIASDLDDVRALLNERVLMNRRFG
;
A
#
# COMPACT_ATOMS: atom_id res chain seq x y z
N MET A 1 3.58 7.37 10.07
CA MET A 1 4.58 6.46 9.49
C MET A 1 5.61 7.28 8.71
N ARG A 2 6.87 6.86 8.70
CA ARG A 2 7.94 7.46 7.88
C ARG A 2 8.30 6.58 6.70
N LEU A 3 8.92 7.14 5.67
CA LEU A 3 9.38 6.39 4.50
C LEU A 3 10.38 5.25 4.85
N THR A 4 11.15 5.40 5.94
CA THR A 4 12.07 4.37 6.42
C THR A 4 11.37 3.20 7.12
N ASP A 5 10.14 3.38 7.60
CA ASP A 5 9.39 2.35 8.33
C ASP A 5 8.76 1.30 7.38
N TYR A 6 8.68 1.59 6.07
CA TYR A 6 8.20 0.65 5.06
C TYR A 6 9.20 -0.48 4.81
N GLN A 7 8.70 -1.71 4.78
CA GLN A 7 9.49 -2.92 4.54
C GLN A 7 9.55 -3.27 3.06
N TRP A 8 10.74 -3.23 2.49
CA TRP A 8 11.04 -3.63 1.11
C TRP A 8 12.55 -3.77 0.90
N SER A 9 12.94 -4.30 -0.26
CA SER A 9 14.31 -4.69 -0.61
C SER A 9 15.32 -3.55 -0.78
N ARG A 10 14.83 -2.30 -0.88
CA ARG A 10 15.59 -1.10 -1.30
C ARG A 10 16.17 -1.17 -2.72
N ASN A 11 15.96 -2.25 -3.46
CA ASN A 11 16.34 -2.38 -4.85
C ASN A 11 15.15 -1.94 -5.72
N PRO A 12 15.29 -0.90 -6.55
CA PRO A 12 14.16 -0.35 -7.32
C PRO A 12 13.76 -1.20 -8.52
N ARG A 13 14.58 -2.19 -8.92
CA ARG A 13 14.31 -3.07 -10.06
C ARG A 13 13.10 -3.96 -9.78
N GLY A 14 12.20 -4.09 -10.75
CA GLY A 14 11.04 -4.96 -10.58
C GLY A 14 10.56 -5.55 -11.88
N LEU A 15 9.77 -6.62 -11.77
CA LEU A 15 9.12 -7.25 -12.91
C LEU A 15 7.72 -7.75 -12.57
N HIS A 16 6.79 -7.56 -13.49
CA HIS A 16 5.41 -7.97 -13.40
C HIS A 16 5.21 -9.38 -13.99
N VAL A 17 4.47 -10.27 -13.31
CA VAL A 17 4.17 -11.63 -13.83
C VAL A 17 3.35 -11.61 -15.13
N GLN A 18 3.48 -12.62 -15.98
CA GLN A 18 2.79 -12.64 -17.27
C GLN A 18 1.26 -12.68 -17.10
N ARG A 19 0.76 -13.50 -16.19
CA ARG A 19 -0.68 -13.75 -16.00
C ARG A 19 -0.99 -14.38 -14.64
N ILE A 20 -2.26 -14.61 -14.36
CA ILE A 20 -2.74 -15.41 -13.22
C ILE A 20 -2.44 -16.91 -13.44
N LEU A 21 -2.43 -17.70 -12.36
CA LEU A 21 -2.38 -19.18 -12.43
C LEU A 21 -1.15 -19.77 -13.16
N ILE A 22 0.02 -19.12 -13.12
CA ILE A 22 1.28 -19.68 -13.66
C ILE A 22 2.25 -20.07 -12.55
N THR A 23 1.96 -21.18 -11.87
CA THR A 23 2.79 -21.70 -10.78
C THR A 23 3.36 -23.09 -11.10
N PRO A 24 4.61 -23.41 -10.69
CA PRO A 24 5.57 -22.50 -10.06
C PRO A 24 6.14 -21.48 -11.06
N LEU A 25 6.50 -20.30 -10.57
CA LEU A 25 7.20 -19.30 -11.39
C LEU A 25 8.63 -19.74 -11.74
N GLU A 26 9.10 -19.37 -12.92
CA GLU A 26 10.51 -19.48 -13.31
C GLU A 26 11.34 -18.41 -12.56
N ARG A 27 11.75 -18.70 -11.33
CA ARG A 27 12.44 -17.78 -10.40
C ARG A 27 13.71 -17.12 -10.95
N GLU A 28 14.37 -17.76 -11.93
CA GLU A 28 15.53 -17.18 -12.63
C GLU A 28 15.17 -15.85 -13.32
N ARG A 29 13.91 -15.68 -13.74
CA ARG A 29 13.45 -14.45 -14.42
C ARG A 29 13.50 -13.19 -13.54
N TRP A 30 13.52 -13.36 -12.22
CA TRP A 30 13.71 -12.25 -11.28
C TRP A 30 15.13 -12.18 -10.74
N THR A 31 15.78 -13.32 -10.49
CA THR A 31 17.12 -13.34 -9.89
C THR A 31 18.23 -12.99 -10.86
N ARG A 32 18.17 -13.46 -12.12
CA ARG A 32 19.16 -13.15 -13.14
C ARG A 32 19.34 -11.64 -13.37
N PRO A 33 18.27 -10.85 -13.62
CA PRO A 33 18.38 -9.39 -13.74
C PRO A 33 18.45 -8.66 -12.38
N GLN A 34 18.55 -9.41 -11.27
CA GLN A 34 18.69 -8.90 -9.91
C GLN A 34 17.53 -7.97 -9.51
N MET A 35 16.29 -8.45 -9.64
CA MET A 35 15.09 -7.69 -9.27
C MET A 35 14.97 -7.53 -7.75
N GLY A 36 14.48 -6.39 -7.32
CA GLY A 36 14.09 -6.07 -5.95
C GLY A 36 12.59 -6.14 -5.68
N TRP A 37 11.77 -6.19 -6.73
CA TRP A 37 10.31 -6.24 -6.67
C TRP A 37 9.74 -7.31 -7.60
N VAL A 38 8.61 -7.87 -7.20
CA VAL A 38 7.76 -8.72 -8.03
C VAL A 38 6.30 -8.30 -7.88
N LYS A 39 5.62 -7.99 -8.98
CA LYS A 39 4.16 -7.84 -8.95
C LYS A 39 3.49 -9.15 -9.34
N LEU A 40 2.67 -9.64 -8.42
CA LEU A 40 1.91 -10.87 -8.50
C LEU A 40 0.44 -10.52 -8.72
N ILE A 41 -0.15 -11.01 -9.81
CA ILE A 41 -1.60 -10.99 -10.01
C ILE A 41 -2.13 -12.39 -9.69
N ALA A 42 -2.85 -12.56 -8.59
CA ALA A 42 -3.29 -13.89 -8.14
C ALA A 42 -4.82 -14.02 -8.09
N ALA A 43 -5.36 -15.15 -8.55
CA ALA A 43 -6.78 -15.49 -8.41
C ALA A 43 -7.08 -16.30 -7.13
N GLY A 44 -6.06 -16.93 -6.54
CA GLY A 44 -6.12 -17.68 -5.29
C GLY A 44 -4.73 -17.80 -4.65
N GLU A 45 -4.34 -19.02 -4.29
CA GLU A 45 -3.10 -19.33 -3.56
C GLU A 45 -1.89 -19.65 -4.46
N GLU A 46 -2.00 -19.48 -5.78
CA GLU A 46 -1.02 -19.99 -6.74
C GLU A 46 0.42 -19.48 -6.54
N TYR A 47 0.59 -18.30 -5.95
CA TYR A 47 1.90 -17.70 -5.70
C TYR A 47 2.27 -17.66 -4.21
N LEU A 48 1.59 -18.39 -3.34
CA LEU A 48 1.87 -18.32 -1.90
C LEU A 48 3.30 -18.79 -1.58
N ASP A 49 3.70 -19.94 -2.14
CA ASP A 49 5.05 -20.49 -1.98
C ASP A 49 6.11 -19.63 -2.69
N ASP A 50 5.78 -19.07 -3.86
CA ASP A 50 6.68 -18.18 -4.58
C ASP A 50 6.88 -16.85 -3.84
N ALA A 51 5.83 -16.30 -3.22
CA ALA A 51 5.92 -15.08 -2.43
C ALA A 51 6.83 -15.26 -1.21
N ALA A 52 6.71 -16.40 -0.50
CA ALA A 52 7.62 -16.75 0.60
C ALA A 52 9.07 -16.86 0.10
N TRP A 53 9.28 -17.55 -1.03
CA TRP A 53 10.61 -17.68 -1.62
C TRP A 53 11.20 -16.32 -2.02
N PHE A 54 10.42 -15.43 -2.62
CA PHE A 54 10.88 -14.09 -3.00
C PHE A 54 11.31 -13.28 -1.79
N LEU A 55 10.55 -13.32 -0.69
CA LEU A 55 10.92 -12.66 0.56
C LEU A 55 12.26 -13.18 1.11
N ASP A 56 12.48 -14.50 1.07
CA ASP A 56 13.75 -15.12 1.48
C ASP A 56 14.94 -14.70 0.60
N HIS A 57 14.68 -14.25 -0.63
CA HIS A 57 15.68 -13.79 -1.60
C HIS A 57 15.73 -12.26 -1.74
N ASN A 58 15.16 -11.54 -0.76
CA ASN A 58 15.13 -10.07 -0.73
C ASN A 58 14.47 -9.45 -1.98
N VAL A 59 13.47 -10.13 -2.54
CA VAL A 59 12.58 -9.61 -3.59
C VAL A 59 11.23 -9.31 -2.94
N THR A 60 10.78 -8.07 -3.03
CA THR A 60 9.55 -7.61 -2.33
C THR A 60 8.31 -7.87 -3.19
N PRO A 61 7.36 -8.70 -2.73
CA PRO A 61 6.13 -8.96 -3.48
C PRO A 61 5.10 -7.84 -3.30
N ILE A 62 4.46 -7.48 -4.40
CA ILE A 62 3.22 -6.70 -4.46
C ILE A 62 2.13 -7.62 -4.98
N LEU A 63 1.07 -7.82 -4.19
CA LEU A 63 -0.03 -8.72 -4.56
C LEU A 63 -1.25 -7.92 -5.02
N ARG A 64 -1.79 -8.27 -6.18
CA ARG A 64 -3.11 -7.86 -6.64
C ARG A 64 -4.05 -9.07 -6.70
N PRO A 65 -5.05 -9.19 -5.79
CA PRO A 65 -6.13 -10.16 -5.92
C PRO A 65 -6.95 -9.88 -7.17
N TYR A 66 -6.96 -10.80 -8.13
CA TYR A 66 -7.58 -10.59 -9.42
C TYR A 66 -9.00 -11.13 -9.49
N ARG A 67 -9.90 -10.30 -10.01
CA ARG A 67 -11.18 -10.73 -10.57
C ARG A 67 -11.39 -10.01 -11.89
N ALA A 68 -11.79 -10.76 -12.90
CA ALA A 68 -12.09 -10.19 -14.21
C ALA A 68 -13.26 -9.19 -14.09
N ARG A 69 -13.10 -8.02 -14.71
CA ARG A 69 -14.18 -7.02 -14.85
C ARG A 69 -14.84 -6.64 -13.52
N TRP A 70 -14.03 -6.42 -12.48
CA TRP A 70 -14.54 -6.18 -11.13
C TRP A 70 -15.23 -4.81 -10.99
N GLY A 71 -14.81 -3.82 -11.80
CA GLY A 71 -15.26 -2.45 -11.72
C GLY A 71 -15.12 -1.90 -10.30
N ALA A 72 -16.15 -1.19 -9.84
CA ALA A 72 -16.22 -0.62 -8.48
C ALA A 72 -16.81 -1.57 -7.41
N ARG A 73 -16.80 -2.90 -7.62
CA ARG A 73 -17.37 -3.84 -6.63
C ARG A 73 -16.55 -3.90 -5.33
N PRO A 74 -17.18 -4.17 -4.18
CA PRO A 74 -16.47 -4.30 -2.91
C PRO A 74 -15.54 -5.53 -2.89
N MET A 75 -14.57 -5.51 -1.98
CA MET A 75 -13.76 -6.68 -1.65
C MET A 75 -14.68 -7.81 -1.17
N ASP A 76 -14.68 -8.94 -1.88
CA ASP A 76 -15.47 -10.10 -1.48
C ASP A 76 -14.75 -10.94 -0.41
N ARG A 77 -15.45 -11.94 0.13
CA ARG A 77 -14.89 -12.85 1.14
C ARG A 77 -13.66 -13.60 0.61
N ALA A 78 -13.66 -14.02 -0.64
CA ALA A 78 -12.57 -14.79 -1.22
C ALA A 78 -11.29 -13.95 -1.35
N MET A 79 -11.41 -12.69 -1.77
CA MET A 79 -10.30 -11.73 -1.79
C MET A 79 -9.78 -11.46 -0.39
N ARG A 80 -10.69 -11.25 0.58
CA ARG A 80 -10.30 -11.04 1.98
C ARG A 80 -9.48 -12.22 2.52
N ASP A 81 -9.97 -13.44 2.30
CA ASP A 81 -9.31 -14.67 2.74
C ASP A 81 -7.95 -14.83 2.03
N GLN A 82 -7.88 -14.51 0.73
CA GLN A 82 -6.63 -14.49 -0.04
C GLN A 82 -5.63 -13.48 0.53
N ILE A 83 -6.03 -12.22 0.78
CA ILE A 83 -5.16 -11.19 1.38
C ILE A 83 -4.61 -11.67 2.73
N LEU A 84 -5.45 -12.29 3.57
CA LEU A 84 -5.01 -12.86 4.85
C LEU A 84 -3.94 -13.94 4.68
N MET A 85 -4.07 -14.81 3.67
CA MET A 85 -3.09 -15.86 3.41
C MET A 85 -1.73 -15.27 3.03
N TYR A 86 -1.68 -14.33 2.09
CA TYR A 86 -0.42 -13.72 1.66
C TYR A 86 0.17 -12.80 2.75
N ALA A 87 -0.65 -12.09 3.51
CA ALA A 87 -0.18 -11.30 4.65
C ALA A 87 0.49 -12.18 5.72
N ARG A 88 -0.08 -13.37 5.99
CA ARG A 88 0.53 -14.38 6.88
C ARG A 88 1.83 -14.96 6.34
N ALA A 89 1.96 -15.05 5.02
CA ALA A 89 3.22 -15.43 4.36
C ALA A 89 4.27 -14.29 4.35
N GLY A 90 3.94 -13.11 4.85
CA GLY A 90 4.85 -11.97 4.98
C GLY A 90 4.72 -10.90 3.89
N VAL A 91 3.83 -11.08 2.90
CA VAL A 91 3.57 -10.03 1.89
C VAL A 91 2.99 -8.80 2.57
N LYS A 92 3.55 -7.64 2.25
CA LYS A 92 3.14 -6.35 2.83
C LYS A 92 2.43 -5.42 1.87
N TRP A 93 2.62 -5.56 0.55
CA TRP A 93 2.15 -4.59 -0.43
C TRP A 93 0.95 -5.15 -1.20
N PHE A 94 -0.18 -4.46 -1.17
CA PHE A 94 -1.42 -4.95 -1.78
C PHE A 94 -2.08 -3.90 -2.66
N GLU A 95 -2.49 -4.30 -3.86
CA GLU A 95 -3.35 -3.52 -4.76
C GLU A 95 -4.75 -4.13 -4.81
N PHE A 96 -5.77 -3.32 -5.10
CA PHE A 96 -7.15 -3.80 -5.21
C PHE A 96 -7.71 -3.62 -6.61
N HIS A 97 -7.97 -2.38 -7.02
CA HIS A 97 -8.41 -2.06 -8.37
C HIS A 97 -7.23 -1.86 -9.30
N ASN A 98 -7.45 -2.11 -10.60
CA ASN A 98 -6.51 -1.83 -11.67
C ASN A 98 -7.19 -0.90 -12.67
N GLU A 99 -6.49 0.16 -13.10
CA GLU A 99 -6.85 1.04 -14.22
C GLU A 99 -8.36 1.24 -14.43
N PRO A 100 -9.12 1.72 -13.43
CA PRO A 100 -10.57 1.90 -13.52
C PRO A 100 -10.97 2.90 -14.61
N ASN A 101 -10.01 3.66 -15.14
CA ASN A 101 -10.20 4.49 -16.30
C ASN A 101 -10.23 3.70 -17.63
N LEU A 102 -10.13 2.37 -17.63
CA LEU A 102 -10.28 1.53 -18.84
C LEU A 102 -11.53 0.67 -18.78
N ASP A 103 -12.29 0.63 -19.87
CA ASP A 103 -13.54 -0.14 -20.00
C ASP A 103 -13.37 -1.65 -19.73
N ILE A 104 -12.18 -2.19 -20.00
CA ILE A 104 -11.88 -3.62 -19.83
C ILE A 104 -11.94 -4.08 -18.37
N GLU A 105 -11.80 -3.15 -17.43
CA GLU A 105 -11.83 -3.42 -16.00
C GLU A 105 -13.25 -3.44 -15.43
N TRP A 106 -14.25 -3.12 -16.25
CA TRP A 106 -15.66 -3.03 -15.84
C TRP A 106 -16.51 -4.18 -16.40
N PRO A 107 -17.62 -4.53 -15.70
CA PRO A 107 -18.62 -5.42 -16.24
C PRO A 107 -19.10 -4.97 -17.62
N GLU A 108 -19.41 -5.92 -18.50
CA GLU A 108 -19.92 -5.60 -19.84
C GLU A 108 -21.16 -4.69 -19.76
N GLY A 109 -21.19 -3.68 -20.63
CA GLY A 109 -22.26 -2.70 -20.71
C GLY A 109 -22.16 -1.53 -19.72
N ILE A 110 -21.14 -1.51 -18.85
CA ILE A 110 -20.83 -0.33 -18.03
C ILE A 110 -19.86 0.57 -18.80
N ASP A 111 -20.22 1.85 -18.90
CA ASP A 111 -19.40 2.89 -19.51
C ASP A 111 -18.84 3.79 -18.38
N PRO A 112 -17.61 3.54 -17.90
CA PRO A 112 -17.05 4.27 -16.77
C PRO A 112 -16.66 5.71 -17.14
N ASP A 113 -17.02 6.67 -16.29
CA ASP A 113 -16.73 8.08 -16.49
C ASP A 113 -16.38 8.77 -15.17
N TRP A 114 -15.27 9.51 -15.16
CA TRP A 114 -14.81 10.27 -14.00
C TRP A 114 -15.80 11.36 -13.57
N ARG A 115 -16.71 11.77 -14.46
CA ARG A 115 -17.78 12.75 -14.17
C ARG A 115 -18.96 12.14 -13.43
N ASP A 116 -19.12 10.81 -13.47
CA ASP A 116 -20.20 10.14 -12.75
C ASP A 116 -19.79 9.89 -11.29
N THR A 117 -19.94 10.91 -10.46
CA THR A 117 -19.60 10.80 -9.04
C THR A 117 -20.42 9.73 -8.33
N GLN A 118 -21.70 9.56 -8.66
CA GLN A 118 -22.62 8.72 -7.87
C GLN A 118 -22.47 7.23 -8.17
N ASN A 119 -22.34 6.86 -9.44
CA ASN A 119 -22.35 5.46 -9.85
C ASN A 119 -20.95 4.90 -10.10
N ILE A 120 -19.94 5.76 -10.31
CA ILE A 120 -18.56 5.34 -10.62
C ILE A 120 -17.62 5.73 -9.47
N ILE A 121 -17.40 7.03 -9.22
CA ILE A 121 -16.35 7.48 -8.28
C ILE A 121 -16.67 7.10 -6.83
N ARG A 122 -17.89 7.38 -6.36
CA ARG A 122 -18.31 7.08 -5.00
C ARG A 122 -18.16 5.61 -4.63
N PRO A 123 -18.76 4.64 -5.35
CA PRO A 123 -18.61 3.23 -4.98
C PRO A 123 -17.16 2.76 -5.10
N LEU A 124 -16.40 3.26 -6.09
CA LEU A 124 -14.99 2.92 -6.25
C LEU A 124 -14.16 3.34 -5.02
N MET A 125 -14.34 4.58 -4.57
CA MET A 125 -13.59 5.14 -3.44
C MET A 125 -14.06 4.62 -2.07
N ASP A 126 -15.37 4.47 -1.88
CA ASP A 126 -15.92 3.90 -0.63
C ASP A 126 -15.44 2.45 -0.46
N ASN A 127 -15.42 1.65 -1.53
CA ASN A 127 -14.96 0.26 -1.48
C ASN A 127 -13.44 0.16 -1.36
N TRP A 128 -12.68 1.04 -2.02
CA TRP A 128 -11.23 1.10 -1.87
C TRP A 128 -10.82 1.47 -0.43
N LEU A 129 -11.52 2.40 0.23
CA LEU A 129 -11.24 2.75 1.63
C LEU A 129 -11.41 1.55 2.57
N VAL A 130 -12.47 0.76 2.39
CA VAL A 130 -12.70 -0.45 3.20
C VAL A 130 -11.57 -1.47 3.01
N PHE A 131 -11.11 -1.66 1.77
CA PHE A 131 -9.94 -2.48 1.49
C PHE A 131 -8.68 -1.92 2.16
N ALA A 132 -8.44 -0.61 2.06
CA ALA A 132 -7.25 0.02 2.59
C ALA A 132 -7.16 -0.08 4.12
N GLU A 133 -8.26 0.20 4.81
CA GLU A 133 -8.38 0.06 6.27
C GLU A 133 -8.16 -1.40 6.70
N PHE A 134 -8.71 -2.36 5.95
CA PHE A 134 -8.48 -3.78 6.22
C PHE A 134 -7.00 -4.15 6.08
N VAL A 135 -6.33 -3.77 4.99
CA VAL A 135 -4.90 -4.06 4.76
C VAL A 135 -4.03 -3.41 5.84
N ILE A 136 -4.32 -2.17 6.23
CA ILE A 136 -3.62 -1.48 7.32
C ILE A 136 -3.80 -2.23 8.65
N SER A 137 -5.00 -2.77 8.93
CA SER A 137 -5.25 -3.56 10.16
C SER A 137 -4.38 -4.82 10.27
N LEU A 138 -3.83 -5.30 9.14
CA LEU A 138 -2.90 -6.44 9.08
C LEU A 138 -1.42 -6.00 9.18
N GLY A 139 -1.15 -4.73 9.45
CA GLY A 139 0.20 -4.15 9.41
C GLY A 139 0.82 -4.21 8.02
N CYS A 140 0.00 -4.00 6.98
CA CYS A 140 0.36 -4.03 5.56
C CYS A 140 0.03 -2.68 4.88
N TYR A 141 0.45 -2.52 3.63
CA TYR A 141 0.42 -1.27 2.87
C TYR A 141 -0.55 -1.37 1.69
N PRO A 142 -1.68 -0.65 1.72
CA PRO A 142 -2.62 -0.61 0.60
C PRO A 142 -2.16 0.39 -0.48
N GLY A 143 -2.24 -0.04 -1.73
CA GLY A 143 -1.97 0.78 -2.90
C GLY A 143 -3.20 1.60 -3.30
N PHE A 144 -3.04 2.91 -3.37
CA PHE A 144 -3.96 3.78 -4.09
C PHE A 144 -3.95 3.41 -5.57
N ILE A 145 -5.12 3.49 -6.20
CA ILE A 145 -5.41 2.86 -7.48
C ILE A 145 -4.53 3.43 -8.60
N ALA A 146 -3.81 2.55 -9.30
CA ALA A 146 -3.10 2.93 -10.52
C ALA A 146 -4.08 3.20 -11.68
N LEU A 147 -3.74 4.17 -12.51
CA LEU A 147 -4.51 4.56 -13.70
C LEU A 147 -3.67 4.31 -14.95
N ALA A 148 -4.34 3.93 -16.05
CA ALA A 148 -3.67 3.92 -17.34
C ALA A 148 -3.29 5.35 -17.71
N GLU A 149 -2.02 5.61 -18.03
CA GLU A 149 -1.58 6.97 -18.38
C GLU A 149 -2.10 7.34 -19.76
N SER A 150 -3.01 8.31 -19.80
CA SER A 150 -3.65 8.82 -21.00
C SER A 150 -4.05 10.28 -20.77
N ASP A 151 -3.95 11.08 -21.83
CA ASP A 151 -4.45 12.46 -21.92
C ASP A 151 -5.76 12.56 -22.72
N GLU A 152 -6.25 11.42 -23.26
CA GLU A 152 -7.55 11.33 -23.90
C GLU A 152 -8.66 11.68 -22.89
N PRO A 153 -9.58 12.60 -23.19
CA PRO A 153 -10.55 13.11 -22.21
C PRO A 153 -11.34 12.04 -21.43
N ARG A 154 -11.66 10.91 -22.07
CA ARG A 154 -12.39 9.78 -21.48
C ARG A 154 -11.53 9.01 -20.47
N TYR A 155 -10.28 8.73 -20.85
CA TYR A 155 -9.33 7.91 -20.08
C TYR A 155 -8.34 8.75 -19.27
N SER A 156 -8.50 10.07 -19.25
CA SER A 156 -7.54 11.00 -18.69
C SER A 156 -7.16 10.67 -17.24
N ALA A 157 -5.92 10.23 -17.04
CA ALA A 157 -5.43 9.82 -15.73
C ALA A 157 -5.54 10.96 -14.71
N VAL A 158 -5.24 12.19 -15.13
CA VAL A 158 -5.35 13.40 -14.30
C VAL A 158 -6.80 13.64 -13.87
N ARG A 159 -7.76 13.57 -14.79
CA ARG A 159 -9.18 13.85 -14.47
C ARG A 159 -9.77 12.78 -13.56
N TRP A 160 -9.42 11.52 -13.78
CA TRP A 160 -9.80 10.41 -12.90
C TRP A 160 -9.20 10.56 -11.51
N MET A 161 -7.90 10.88 -11.41
CA MET A 161 -7.21 11.10 -10.13
C MET A 161 -7.83 12.26 -9.35
N ASP A 162 -8.05 13.42 -10.00
CA ASP A 162 -8.67 14.58 -9.37
C ASP A 162 -10.10 14.25 -8.91
N ALA A 163 -10.90 13.52 -9.70
CA ALA A 163 -12.25 13.13 -9.29
C ALA A 163 -12.26 12.21 -8.05
N MET A 164 -11.37 11.22 -8.02
CA MET A 164 -11.21 10.31 -6.87
C MET A 164 -10.77 11.05 -5.61
N LEU A 165 -9.74 11.89 -5.70
CA LEU A 165 -9.24 12.67 -4.57
C LEU A 165 -10.23 13.74 -4.10
N THR A 166 -10.97 14.37 -5.02
CA THR A 166 -12.01 15.35 -4.68
C THR A 166 -13.12 14.68 -3.88
N TYR A 167 -13.60 13.51 -4.32
CA TYR A 167 -14.59 12.76 -3.58
C TYR A 167 -14.12 12.43 -2.15
N LEU A 168 -12.87 11.96 -2.01
CA LEU A 168 -12.28 11.65 -0.70
C LEU A 168 -12.16 12.90 0.17
N ALA A 169 -11.75 14.04 -0.40
CA ALA A 169 -11.62 15.30 0.32
C ALA A 169 -12.97 15.82 0.84
N GLU A 170 -14.01 15.73 0.03
CA GLU A 170 -15.34 16.24 0.36
C GLU A 170 -16.14 15.32 1.28
N ASN A 171 -15.94 13.99 1.18
CA ASN A 171 -16.85 13.02 1.80
C ASN A 171 -16.20 12.09 2.82
N ARG A 172 -14.86 11.94 2.78
CA ARG A 172 -14.10 10.94 3.53
C ARG A 172 -12.78 11.49 4.09
N TYR A 173 -12.71 12.79 4.32
CA TYR A 173 -11.48 13.52 4.62
C TYR A 173 -10.63 12.86 5.71
N ASP A 174 -11.21 12.64 6.88
CA ASP A 174 -10.48 12.09 8.03
C ASP A 174 -10.13 10.61 7.82
N ARG A 175 -11.02 9.82 7.19
CA ARG A 175 -10.75 8.40 6.88
C ARG A 175 -9.56 8.27 5.94
N PHE A 176 -9.53 9.05 4.87
CA PHE A 176 -8.42 8.99 3.92
C PHE A 176 -7.11 9.48 4.53
N LYS A 177 -7.13 10.56 5.34
CA LYS A 177 -5.93 11.00 6.08
C LYS A 177 -5.35 9.92 6.98
N ASN A 178 -6.20 9.17 7.68
CA ASN A 178 -5.74 8.07 8.51
C ASN A 178 -5.19 6.90 7.68
N VAL A 179 -5.76 6.63 6.52
CA VAL A 179 -5.22 5.66 5.56
C VAL A 179 -3.83 6.08 5.06
N LEU A 180 -3.64 7.35 4.68
CA LEU A 180 -2.34 7.90 4.30
C LEU A 180 -1.31 7.74 5.43
N ALA A 181 -1.66 8.12 6.66
CA ALA A 181 -0.79 8.01 7.80
C ALA A 181 -0.47 6.56 8.24
N GLY A 182 -1.42 5.65 7.97
CA GLY A 182 -1.39 4.24 8.35
C GLY A 182 -0.60 3.33 7.40
N GLY A 183 -0.05 3.87 6.31
CA GLY A 183 0.86 3.12 5.44
C GLY A 183 0.40 2.96 4.00
N ALA A 184 -0.54 3.77 3.52
CA ALA A 184 -0.89 3.74 2.10
C ALA A 184 0.29 4.19 1.22
N PHE A 185 0.43 3.54 0.07
CA PHE A 185 1.30 3.98 -1.01
C PHE A 185 0.45 4.30 -2.25
N CYS A 186 1.00 4.99 -3.24
CA CYS A 186 0.36 5.18 -4.53
C CYS A 186 0.98 4.23 -5.56
N ALA A 187 0.14 3.38 -6.14
CA ALA A 187 0.53 2.59 -7.30
C ALA A 187 0.39 3.45 -8.56
N THR A 188 1.36 3.35 -9.47
CA THR A 188 1.32 4.05 -10.77
C THR A 188 1.69 3.10 -11.89
N HIS A 189 1.23 3.38 -13.11
CA HIS A 189 1.61 2.64 -14.30
C HIS A 189 2.41 3.55 -15.26
N PRO A 190 3.66 3.90 -14.93
CA PRO A 190 4.44 4.87 -15.71
C PRO A 190 4.74 4.36 -17.12
N TYR A 191 4.02 4.88 -18.11
CA TYR A 191 4.25 4.65 -19.53
C TYR A 191 5.17 5.76 -20.06
N ILE A 192 6.47 5.47 -20.06
CA ILE A 192 7.52 6.47 -20.36
C ILE A 192 7.59 6.78 -21.87
N LEU A 193 7.05 5.91 -22.72
CA LEU A 193 7.19 6.00 -24.18
C LEU A 193 8.68 6.14 -24.57
N ASN A 194 9.02 7.07 -25.47
CA ASN A 194 10.39 7.48 -25.76
C ASN A 194 10.79 8.80 -25.06
N HIS A 195 10.11 9.19 -23.97
CA HIS A 195 10.40 10.41 -23.20
C HIS A 195 11.61 10.25 -22.25
N PHE A 196 12.71 9.71 -22.76
CA PHE A 196 13.98 9.57 -22.07
C PHE A 196 15.10 9.88 -23.05
N TYR A 197 16.23 10.37 -22.54
CA TYR A 197 17.42 10.59 -23.35
C TYR A 197 18.65 10.70 -22.47
N GLN A 198 19.81 10.48 -23.09
CA GLN A 198 21.11 10.77 -22.50
C GLN A 198 21.71 12.00 -23.20
N GLU A 199 22.33 12.92 -22.46
CA GLU A 199 23.06 14.03 -23.05
C GLU A 199 24.31 13.57 -23.82
N LYS A 200 24.66 14.31 -24.88
CA LYS A 200 25.98 14.22 -25.49
C LYS A 200 27.00 14.85 -24.55
N PRO A 201 28.15 14.20 -24.29
CA PRO A 201 29.21 14.79 -23.48
C PRO A 201 29.59 16.19 -23.99
N GLY A 202 29.40 17.21 -23.15
CA GLY A 202 29.68 18.61 -23.48
C GLY A 202 28.67 19.32 -24.38
N GLY A 203 27.57 18.67 -24.79
CA GLY A 203 26.53 19.27 -25.64
C GLY A 203 25.40 19.96 -24.87
N GLY A 204 25.28 19.70 -23.57
CA GLY A 204 24.27 20.28 -22.68
C GLY A 204 22.88 19.63 -22.76
N PRO A 205 21.90 20.15 -22.01
CA PRO A 205 20.65 19.46 -21.70
C PRO A 205 19.67 19.28 -22.88
N LEU A 206 19.87 20.00 -23.98
CA LEU A 206 19.04 19.83 -25.20
C LEU A 206 19.70 18.89 -26.21
N SER A 207 20.87 18.34 -25.91
CA SER A 207 21.67 17.57 -26.85
C SER A 207 21.50 16.07 -26.62
N ALA A 208 20.39 15.50 -27.10
CA ALA A 208 20.17 14.07 -26.99
C ALA A 208 21.21 13.28 -27.81
N ARG A 209 21.86 12.31 -27.14
CA ARG A 209 22.82 11.37 -27.71
C ARG A 209 22.10 10.39 -28.66
N PRO A 210 22.65 10.10 -29.85
CA PRO A 210 22.05 9.12 -30.74
C PRO A 210 22.00 7.73 -30.07
N PRO A 211 21.01 6.89 -30.41
CA PRO A 211 20.76 5.63 -29.69
C PRO A 211 21.96 4.69 -29.57
N HIS A 212 22.77 4.58 -30.63
CA HIS A 212 23.93 3.67 -30.68
C HIS A 212 25.14 4.15 -29.86
N GLU A 213 25.11 5.36 -29.32
CA GLU A 213 26.17 5.88 -28.44
C GLU A 213 25.74 5.87 -26.96
N GLN A 214 24.49 5.52 -26.65
CA GLN A 214 23.97 5.54 -25.28
C GLN A 214 24.65 4.48 -24.41
N ASN A 215 24.91 4.81 -23.15
CA ASN A 215 25.59 3.94 -22.18
C ASN A 215 25.06 4.19 -20.76
N ALA A 216 24.55 3.16 -20.11
CA ALA A 216 23.96 3.21 -18.77
C ALA A 216 24.97 3.56 -17.67
N GLU A 217 26.24 3.24 -17.88
CA GLU A 217 27.31 3.49 -16.90
C GLU A 217 27.77 4.95 -16.90
N GLU A 218 27.34 5.74 -17.89
CA GLU A 218 27.63 7.17 -18.02
C GLU A 218 26.45 8.02 -17.56
N GLY A 219 26.74 9.20 -16.99
CA GLY A 219 25.73 10.16 -16.56
C GLY A 219 25.01 10.88 -17.71
N GLY A 220 24.21 11.89 -17.35
CA GLY A 220 23.46 12.73 -18.30
C GLY A 220 22.12 12.15 -18.74
N TRP A 221 21.58 11.18 -18.00
CA TRP A 221 20.27 10.60 -18.28
C TRP A 221 19.13 11.46 -17.69
N HIS A 222 18.06 11.60 -18.48
CA HIS A 222 16.84 12.31 -18.11
C HIS A 222 15.62 11.38 -18.17
N PHE A 223 14.81 11.43 -17.12
CA PHE A 223 13.58 10.64 -16.95
C PHE A 223 12.44 11.44 -16.30
N GLU A 224 12.64 12.74 -16.09
CA GLU A 224 11.75 13.64 -15.37
C GLU A 224 10.64 14.28 -16.22
N TYR A 225 10.32 13.69 -17.38
CA TYR A 225 9.22 14.13 -18.24
C TYR A 225 7.91 14.38 -17.45
N PRO A 226 7.14 15.45 -17.74
CA PRO A 226 7.32 16.45 -18.79
C PRO A 226 8.20 17.64 -18.39
N TYR A 227 8.94 17.56 -17.29
CA TYR A 227 9.72 18.67 -16.74
C TYR A 227 11.15 18.72 -17.28
N ASP A 228 11.52 17.78 -18.15
CA ASP A 228 12.86 17.72 -18.72
C ASP A 228 13.12 18.89 -19.70
N PRO A 229 14.38 19.23 -19.93
CA PRO A 229 14.78 20.32 -20.82
C PRO A 229 14.21 20.27 -22.25
N ILE A 230 14.12 19.09 -22.89
CA ILE A 230 13.61 18.97 -24.26
C ILE A 230 12.12 19.34 -24.30
N CYS A 231 11.33 18.80 -23.36
CA CYS A 231 9.92 19.15 -23.28
C CYS A 231 9.73 20.64 -23.00
N GLN A 232 10.46 21.20 -22.02
CA GLN A 232 10.30 22.59 -21.60
C GLN A 232 10.80 23.60 -22.65
N ALA A 233 11.77 23.24 -23.50
CA ALA A 233 12.18 24.08 -24.62
C ALA A 233 11.13 24.08 -25.74
N ASN A 234 10.42 22.97 -25.95
CA ASN A 234 9.41 22.84 -26.99
C ASN A 234 8.06 23.44 -26.59
N ASP A 235 7.62 23.21 -25.35
CA ASP A 235 6.34 23.68 -24.81
C ASP A 235 6.52 24.20 -23.37
N PRO A 236 7.08 25.41 -23.20
CA PRO A 236 7.40 25.97 -21.88
C PRO A 236 6.18 26.05 -20.96
N GLY A 237 6.34 25.53 -19.74
CA GLY A 237 5.27 25.52 -18.74
C GLY A 237 4.35 24.30 -18.81
N ARG A 238 4.65 23.31 -19.67
CA ARG A 238 3.98 22.01 -19.61
C ARG A 238 4.24 21.33 -18.28
N THR A 239 3.19 20.75 -17.69
CA THR A 239 3.24 20.00 -16.43
C THR A 239 2.38 18.75 -16.53
N VAL A 240 2.45 17.87 -15.52
CA VAL A 240 1.54 16.72 -15.41
C VAL A 240 0.06 17.14 -15.42
N TYR A 241 -0.27 18.29 -14.83
CA TYR A 241 -1.65 18.85 -14.79
C TYR A 241 -2.07 19.53 -16.10
N GLY A 242 -1.12 19.77 -17.00
CA GLY A 242 -1.31 20.53 -18.22
C GLY A 242 -0.59 21.87 -18.10
N GLY A 243 -1.27 22.96 -18.43
CA GLY A 243 -0.71 24.31 -18.28
C GLY A 243 -0.35 24.99 -19.60
N THR A 244 -0.48 24.29 -20.72
CA THR A 244 -0.31 24.86 -22.06
C THR A 244 -1.50 24.51 -22.95
N ARG A 245 -1.59 25.16 -24.10
CA ARG A 245 -2.63 24.87 -25.11
C ARG A 245 -2.47 23.47 -25.72
N LEU A 246 -1.27 22.89 -25.68
CA LEU A 246 -0.99 21.59 -26.30
C LEU A 246 -1.37 20.41 -25.40
N THR A 247 -1.40 20.61 -24.08
CA THR A 247 -1.77 19.56 -23.10
C THR A 247 -2.87 20.05 -22.16
N PRO A 248 -4.09 20.32 -22.68
CA PRO A 248 -5.18 20.88 -21.88
C PRO A 248 -5.74 19.89 -20.83
N ASN A 249 -5.41 18.60 -20.92
CA ASN A 249 -5.84 17.55 -20.00
C ASN A 249 -4.70 17.00 -19.13
N GLY A 250 -3.53 17.64 -19.17
CA GLY A 250 -2.33 17.07 -18.56
C GLY A 250 -1.49 16.23 -19.51
N ASP A 251 -0.33 15.83 -19.00
CA ASP A 251 0.62 14.99 -19.71
C ASP A 251 1.20 13.96 -18.72
N PRO A 252 0.48 12.84 -18.51
CA PRO A 252 0.80 11.89 -17.46
C PRO A 252 1.88 10.87 -17.84
N ASN A 253 2.34 10.85 -19.11
CA ASN A 253 3.20 9.80 -19.67
C ASN A 253 4.69 9.96 -19.26
N GLY A 254 5.00 9.79 -17.98
CA GLY A 254 6.35 10.00 -17.46
C GLY A 254 6.62 9.20 -16.19
N LEU A 255 7.89 8.86 -15.96
CA LEU A 255 8.31 7.93 -14.90
C LEU A 255 7.76 8.27 -13.51
N ILE A 256 7.71 9.57 -13.19
CA ILE A 256 7.30 10.08 -11.87
C ILE A 256 6.01 10.90 -11.93
N ALA A 257 5.35 11.01 -13.09
CA ALA A 257 4.33 12.02 -13.36
C ALA A 257 3.10 11.84 -12.45
N MET A 258 2.42 10.69 -12.52
CA MET A 258 1.23 10.44 -11.69
C MET A 258 1.55 10.33 -10.20
N GLY A 259 2.74 9.85 -9.84
CA GLY A 259 3.21 9.81 -8.45
C GLY A 259 3.43 11.21 -7.86
N ARG A 260 3.97 12.14 -8.66
CA ARG A 260 4.10 13.56 -8.31
C ARG A 260 2.72 14.18 -8.14
N MET A 261 1.83 13.98 -9.12
CA MET A 261 0.48 14.53 -9.08
C MET A 261 -0.25 14.14 -7.78
N PHE A 262 -0.21 12.85 -7.44
CA PHE A 262 -0.84 12.33 -6.23
C PHE A 262 -0.23 12.93 -4.96
N ASN A 263 1.09 13.00 -4.87
CA ASN A 263 1.78 13.59 -3.71
C ASN A 263 1.47 15.08 -3.54
N GLU A 264 1.50 15.86 -4.63
CA GLU A 264 1.22 17.30 -4.60
C GLU A 264 -0.24 17.57 -4.20
N ARG A 265 -1.21 16.83 -4.77
CA ARG A 265 -2.62 16.93 -4.38
C ARG A 265 -2.85 16.53 -2.93
N CYS A 266 -2.23 15.44 -2.48
CA CYS A 266 -2.38 15.01 -1.09
C CYS A 266 -1.73 15.98 -0.10
N ALA A 267 -0.61 16.61 -0.49
CA ALA A 267 0.03 17.61 0.32
C ALA A 267 -0.83 18.88 0.44
N GLU A 268 -1.48 19.28 -0.66
CA GLU A 268 -2.38 20.42 -0.72
C GLU A 268 -3.65 20.20 0.11
N TRP A 269 -4.33 19.07 -0.06
CA TRP A 269 -5.67 18.86 0.49
C TRP A 269 -5.65 18.13 1.85
N PHE A 270 -4.77 17.14 2.00
CA PHE A 270 -4.77 16.26 3.17
C PHE A 270 -3.60 16.52 4.13
N GLY A 271 -2.66 17.39 3.76
CA GLY A 271 -1.50 17.74 4.59
C GLY A 271 -0.44 16.64 4.63
N SER A 272 -0.35 15.81 3.59
CA SER A 272 0.78 14.88 3.45
C SER A 272 2.09 15.62 3.13
N GLN A 273 3.19 14.89 3.24
CA GLN A 273 4.54 15.37 2.95
C GLN A 273 5.24 14.47 1.93
N ALA A 274 5.26 13.16 2.16
CA ALA A 274 5.90 12.21 1.25
C ALA A 274 5.20 10.84 1.33
N ILE A 275 4.26 10.58 0.43
CA ILE A 275 3.57 9.29 0.32
C ILE A 275 4.38 8.41 -0.63
N PRO A 276 4.77 7.18 -0.25
CA PRO A 276 5.50 6.29 -1.13
C PRO A 276 4.76 6.05 -2.43
N VAL A 277 5.52 5.91 -3.51
CA VAL A 277 5.03 5.57 -4.84
C VAL A 277 5.85 4.40 -5.35
N VAL A 278 5.16 3.42 -5.92
CA VAL A 278 5.80 2.34 -6.68
C VAL A 278 5.13 2.29 -8.04
N GLY A 279 5.94 2.32 -9.11
CA GLY A 279 5.45 1.95 -10.42
C GLY A 279 5.15 0.47 -10.43
N THR A 280 3.90 0.07 -10.47
CA THR A 280 3.50 -1.34 -10.38
C THR A 280 3.30 -1.94 -11.77
N GLU A 281 3.48 -1.19 -12.84
CA GLU A 281 3.50 -1.69 -14.21
C GLU A 281 4.11 -0.62 -15.11
N GLY A 282 4.77 -0.98 -16.22
CA GLY A 282 5.23 0.00 -17.22
C GLY A 282 6.75 0.04 -17.39
N GLY A 283 7.32 1.25 -17.39
CA GLY A 283 8.70 1.52 -17.75
C GLY A 283 8.88 1.88 -19.22
N ILE A 284 10.10 1.68 -19.71
CA ILE A 284 10.40 1.83 -21.14
C ILE A 284 9.86 0.58 -21.84
N TRP A 285 8.94 0.78 -22.77
CA TRP A 285 8.31 -0.33 -23.48
C TRP A 285 9.36 -1.24 -24.14
N PRO A 286 9.27 -2.58 -24.01
CA PRO A 286 10.20 -3.50 -24.62
C PRO A 286 10.33 -3.27 -26.12
N TYR A 287 11.57 -3.20 -26.61
CA TYR A 287 11.82 -3.14 -28.04
C TYR A 287 11.36 -4.44 -28.70
N ARG A 288 10.64 -4.34 -29.82
CA ARG A 288 10.29 -5.50 -30.64
C ARG A 288 10.97 -5.42 -31.99
N GLU A 289 10.43 -4.60 -32.89
CA GLU A 289 10.97 -4.41 -34.23
C GLU A 289 10.58 -3.02 -34.77
N GLY A 290 11.38 -2.47 -35.68
CA GLY A 290 11.10 -1.20 -36.34
C GLY A 290 11.48 0.05 -35.54
N PRO A 291 11.25 1.26 -36.09
CA PRO A 291 11.54 2.50 -35.39
C PRO A 291 10.53 2.74 -34.26
N MET A 292 11.02 2.75 -33.01
CA MET A 292 10.21 3.10 -31.84
C MET A 292 10.42 4.58 -31.51
N GLN A 293 9.48 5.42 -31.93
CA GLN A 293 9.49 6.87 -31.71
C GLN A 293 8.06 7.41 -31.65
N GLN A 294 7.44 7.34 -30.47
CA GLN A 294 6.07 7.80 -30.26
C GLN A 294 5.96 9.33 -30.27
N ASP A 295 7.01 10.00 -29.79
CA ASP A 295 7.15 11.44 -29.78
C ASP A 295 8.41 11.89 -30.53
N ASN A 296 8.22 12.67 -31.59
CA ASN A 296 9.28 13.16 -32.46
C ASN A 296 10.18 14.24 -31.83
N ARG A 297 9.84 14.74 -30.64
CA ARG A 297 10.71 15.63 -29.85
C ARG A 297 11.91 14.89 -29.28
N TYR A 298 11.76 13.58 -29.02
CA TYR A 298 12.79 12.73 -28.44
C TYR A 298 13.40 11.83 -29.52
N PRO A 299 14.63 11.34 -29.32
CA PRO A 299 15.21 10.34 -30.21
C PRO A 299 14.34 9.08 -30.31
N PRO A 300 14.42 8.34 -31.42
CA PRO A 300 13.97 6.95 -31.44
C PRO A 300 14.83 6.11 -30.49
N TYR A 301 14.39 4.90 -30.14
CA TYR A 301 15.25 3.92 -29.48
C TYR A 301 15.35 2.61 -30.27
N THR A 302 16.46 1.91 -30.07
CA THR A 302 16.75 0.57 -30.59
C THR A 302 16.71 -0.45 -29.46
N GLU A 303 16.88 -1.74 -29.76
CA GLU A 303 17.02 -2.77 -28.74
C GLU A 303 18.15 -2.47 -27.75
N GLU A 304 19.34 -2.14 -28.25
CA GLU A 304 20.49 -1.83 -27.38
C GLU A 304 20.25 -0.56 -26.55
N SER A 305 19.75 0.51 -27.18
CA SER A 305 19.56 1.76 -26.44
C SER A 305 18.42 1.66 -25.42
N GLN A 306 17.41 0.83 -25.68
CA GLN A 306 16.35 0.52 -24.71
C GLN A 306 16.92 -0.25 -23.51
N ALA A 307 17.85 -1.18 -23.73
CA ALA A 307 18.51 -1.91 -22.65
C ALA A 307 19.39 -1.00 -21.78
N GLU A 308 20.21 -0.15 -22.39
CA GLU A 308 21.01 0.85 -21.68
C GLU A 308 20.12 1.82 -20.88
N ALA A 309 19.07 2.35 -21.52
CA ALA A 309 18.13 3.23 -20.85
C ALA A 309 17.37 2.55 -19.71
N THR A 310 17.05 1.26 -19.81
CA THR A 310 16.38 0.51 -18.74
C THR A 310 17.26 0.38 -17.51
N VAL A 311 18.56 0.08 -17.67
CA VAL A 311 19.49 0.06 -16.54
C VAL A 311 19.67 1.45 -15.94
N ALA A 312 19.88 2.46 -16.80
CA ALA A 312 20.03 3.84 -16.38
C ALA A 312 18.80 4.37 -15.64
N MET A 313 17.59 3.97 -16.05
CA MET A 313 16.34 4.32 -15.38
C MET A 313 16.33 3.82 -13.93
N PHE A 314 16.68 2.56 -13.69
CA PHE A 314 16.73 2.02 -12.33
C PHE A 314 17.82 2.67 -11.47
N ASP A 315 18.97 2.97 -12.07
CA ASP A 315 20.03 3.73 -11.40
C ASP A 315 19.57 5.14 -11.03
N TRP A 316 18.88 5.81 -11.96
CA TRP A 316 18.29 7.11 -11.74
C TRP A 316 17.21 7.08 -10.64
N ILE A 317 16.39 6.02 -10.56
CA ILE A 317 15.43 5.83 -9.47
C ILE A 317 16.12 5.74 -8.11
N ALA A 318 17.24 4.98 -8.05
CA ALA A 318 17.99 4.81 -6.82
C ALA A 318 18.66 6.11 -6.35
N ARG A 319 19.18 6.91 -7.30
CA ARG A 319 20.10 8.02 -7.00
C ARG A 319 19.48 9.42 -7.10
N HIS A 320 18.50 9.61 -7.99
CA HIS A 320 18.01 10.95 -8.36
C HIS A 320 16.50 11.12 -8.21
N ALA A 321 15.71 10.04 -8.34
CA ALA A 321 14.26 10.15 -8.16
C ALA A 321 13.91 10.64 -6.75
N PRO A 322 12.76 11.34 -6.60
CA PRO A 322 12.29 11.79 -5.30
C PRO A 322 12.34 10.68 -4.23
N PRO A 323 12.60 11.01 -2.95
CA PRO A 323 12.66 10.03 -1.87
C PRO A 323 11.46 9.10 -1.78
N TRP A 324 10.27 9.60 -2.13
CA TRP A 324 9.02 8.86 -2.11
C TRP A 324 8.86 7.86 -3.26
N PHE A 325 9.65 7.94 -4.34
CA PHE A 325 9.53 7.00 -5.47
C PHE A 325 10.44 5.79 -5.27
N PHE A 326 9.88 4.67 -4.83
CA PHE A 326 10.64 3.51 -4.34
C PHE A 326 11.16 2.60 -5.45
N GLY A 327 10.46 2.48 -6.57
CA GLY A 327 10.84 1.54 -7.61
C GLY A 327 9.81 1.45 -8.71
N LEU A 328 10.08 0.54 -9.63
CA LEU A 328 9.21 0.23 -10.76
C LEU A 328 9.28 -1.26 -11.08
N THR A 329 8.13 -1.91 -11.21
CA THR A 329 8.05 -3.18 -11.91
C THR A 329 7.83 -2.93 -13.40
N LEU A 330 8.77 -3.42 -14.20
CA LEU A 330 8.63 -3.42 -15.65
C LEU A 330 7.34 -4.14 -16.05
N TRP A 331 6.91 -3.88 -17.29
CA TRP A 331 5.82 -4.59 -17.95
C TRP A 331 5.93 -6.12 -17.85
N LYS A 332 4.87 -6.82 -18.27
CA LYS A 332 4.74 -8.26 -18.12
C LYS A 332 5.96 -9.03 -18.63
N GLU A 333 6.39 -10.00 -17.83
CA GLU A 333 7.62 -10.77 -18.07
C GLU A 333 7.66 -11.44 -19.46
N ASP A 334 6.52 -11.80 -20.05
CA ASP A 334 6.48 -12.45 -21.35
C ASP A 334 6.88 -11.56 -22.52
N ASP A 335 6.85 -10.24 -22.31
CA ASP A 335 7.39 -9.28 -23.27
C ASP A 335 8.91 -9.12 -23.13
N TYR A 336 9.49 -9.57 -22.02
CA TYR A 336 10.95 -9.59 -21.77
C TYR A 336 11.58 -10.96 -21.96
N TYR A 337 10.80 -12.04 -21.86
CA TYR A 337 11.19 -13.45 -22.00
C TYR A 337 10.37 -14.13 -23.11
N PHE A 338 10.46 -13.58 -24.33
CA PHE A 338 9.65 -14.04 -25.46
C PHE A 338 10.35 -15.17 -26.23
N ASN A 339 9.58 -16.20 -26.64
CA ASN A 339 10.07 -17.33 -27.44
C ASN A 339 11.33 -18.04 -26.90
N GLY A 340 11.49 -18.10 -25.58
CA GLY A 340 12.66 -18.72 -24.94
C GLY A 340 13.96 -17.90 -25.08
N THR A 341 13.85 -16.64 -25.46
CA THR A 341 14.96 -15.68 -25.52
C THR A 341 14.76 -14.55 -24.51
N ASN A 342 15.86 -14.10 -23.91
CA ASN A 342 15.87 -12.91 -23.10
C ASN A 342 15.92 -11.69 -24.02
N SER A 343 15.14 -10.66 -23.70
CA SER A 343 15.37 -9.34 -24.27
C SER A 343 16.73 -8.79 -23.83
N ARG A 344 17.33 -7.92 -24.66
CA ARG A 344 18.62 -7.30 -24.33
C ARG A 344 18.63 -6.56 -23.00
N ALA A 345 17.50 -5.96 -22.59
CA ALA A 345 17.37 -5.30 -21.28
C ALA A 345 17.57 -6.24 -20.09
N ILE A 346 17.07 -7.48 -20.18
CA ILE A 346 17.27 -8.50 -19.14
C ILE A 346 18.75 -8.84 -19.02
N ASP A 347 19.42 -9.09 -20.15
CA ASP A 347 20.84 -9.42 -20.15
C ASP A 347 21.69 -8.24 -19.65
N ARG A 348 21.36 -7.01 -20.06
CA ARG A 348 22.07 -5.81 -19.60
C ARG A 348 21.90 -5.54 -18.11
N MET A 349 20.71 -5.80 -17.54
CA MET A 349 20.51 -5.75 -16.09
C MET A 349 21.29 -6.85 -15.34
N ALA A 350 21.47 -8.03 -15.94
CA ALA A 350 22.24 -9.12 -15.33
C ALA A 350 23.76 -8.82 -15.31
N GLU A 351 24.26 -8.05 -16.28
CA GLU A 351 25.66 -7.62 -16.37
C GLU A 351 26.06 -6.58 -15.30
N LEU A 352 25.10 -5.82 -14.77
CA LEU A 352 25.35 -4.66 -13.92
C LEU A 352 24.63 -4.77 -12.57
N GLU A 353 25.39 -4.58 -11.50
CA GLU A 353 24.86 -4.56 -10.13
C GLU A 353 23.79 -3.48 -9.94
N PRO A 354 22.69 -3.76 -9.23
CA PRO A 354 21.66 -2.78 -8.95
C PRO A 354 22.16 -1.72 -7.97
N ALA A 355 21.84 -0.45 -8.25
CA ALA A 355 21.93 0.59 -7.25
C ALA A 355 20.76 0.48 -6.27
N TYR A 356 21.06 0.52 -4.97
CA TYR A 356 20.05 0.49 -3.91
C TYR A 356 19.63 1.90 -3.54
N LYS A 357 18.33 2.12 -3.38
CA LYS A 357 17.76 3.42 -3.02
C LYS A 357 17.98 3.69 -1.53
N HIS A 358 18.67 4.79 -1.23
CA HIS A 358 18.68 5.35 0.11
C HIS A 358 17.42 6.17 0.35
N VAL A 359 16.66 5.83 1.39
CA VAL A 359 15.42 6.53 1.74
C VAL A 359 15.61 7.28 3.06
N PRO A 360 15.48 8.62 3.07
CA PRO A 360 15.54 9.40 4.30
C PRO A 360 14.31 9.15 5.19
N PRO A 361 14.42 9.38 6.52
CA PRO A 361 13.33 9.17 7.48
C PRO A 361 12.29 10.32 7.43
N LEU A 362 11.73 10.60 6.25
CA LEU A 362 10.70 11.61 6.06
C LEU A 362 9.34 11.08 6.52
N ASP A 363 8.60 11.89 7.24
CA ASP A 363 7.22 11.57 7.60
C ASP A 363 6.29 11.61 6.38
N VAL A 364 5.32 10.70 6.37
CA VAL A 364 4.27 10.68 5.34
C VAL A 364 3.31 11.86 5.51
N MET A 365 3.02 12.23 6.75
CA MET A 365 2.16 13.36 7.11
C MET A 365 3.02 14.49 7.69
N ARG A 366 2.60 15.74 7.49
CA ARG A 366 3.26 16.90 8.13
C ARG A 366 3.15 16.83 9.66
N ASP A 367 4.09 17.49 10.33
CA ASP A 367 4.14 17.60 11.80
C ASP A 367 2.80 18.01 12.42
N GLY A 368 2.46 17.40 13.55
CA GLY A 368 1.23 17.69 14.30
C GLY A 368 0.03 16.83 13.93
N PHE A 369 0.14 15.92 12.95
CA PHE A 369 -0.88 14.90 12.69
C PHE A 369 -0.70 13.69 13.62
N THR A 370 -1.68 13.44 14.49
CA THR A 370 -1.84 12.17 15.19
C THR A 370 -2.98 11.40 14.52
N GLY A 371 -2.65 10.30 13.83
CA GLY A 371 -3.68 9.43 13.26
C GLY A 371 -4.56 8.83 14.36
N ALA A 372 -5.86 8.74 14.10
CA ALA A 372 -6.79 8.02 14.94
C ALA A 372 -7.40 6.88 14.11
N PRO A 373 -7.41 5.63 14.57
CA PRO A 373 -8.20 4.60 13.92
C PRO A 373 -9.66 5.05 13.91
N LEU A 374 -10.30 5.09 12.73
CA LEU A 374 -11.67 5.57 12.57
C LEU A 374 -12.62 4.42 12.23
N GLY A 375 -13.86 4.50 12.73
CA GLY A 375 -14.94 3.61 12.35
C GLY A 375 -15.48 3.95 10.96
N PRO A 376 -16.40 3.11 10.42
CA PRO A 376 -17.03 3.34 9.12
C PRO A 376 -17.76 4.69 9.01
N ASP A 377 -18.17 5.26 10.15
CA ASP A 377 -18.82 6.56 10.27
C ASP A 377 -17.84 7.75 10.36
N GLY A 378 -16.53 7.49 10.29
CA GLY A 378 -15.48 8.50 10.36
C GLY A 378 -15.19 9.04 11.77
N ARG A 379 -15.77 8.44 12.81
CA ARG A 379 -15.44 8.79 14.20
C ARG A 379 -14.27 7.96 14.70
N ALA A 380 -13.46 8.53 15.59
CA ALA A 380 -12.38 7.78 16.23
C ALA A 380 -12.97 6.54 16.92
N LEU A 381 -12.36 5.39 16.66
CA LEU A 381 -12.61 4.17 17.40
C LEU A 381 -12.05 4.41 18.81
N VAL A 382 -12.95 4.36 19.79
CA VAL A 382 -12.62 4.56 21.20
C VAL A 382 -12.67 3.20 21.89
N GLY A 383 -11.71 2.96 22.78
CA GLY A 383 -11.54 1.69 23.46
C GLY A 383 -10.70 0.68 22.66
N PRO A 384 -10.54 -0.53 23.20
CA PRO A 384 -9.56 -1.50 22.71
C PRO A 384 -9.91 -2.07 21.32
N GLY A 385 -8.87 -2.41 20.57
CA GLY A 385 -8.94 -3.13 19.32
C GLY A 385 -9.12 -4.64 19.49
N PRO A 386 -9.33 -5.37 18.38
CA PRO A 386 -9.51 -6.82 18.40
C PRO A 386 -8.25 -7.54 18.90
N ILE A 387 -8.44 -8.67 19.60
CA ILE A 387 -7.34 -9.47 20.15
C ILE A 387 -6.63 -10.27 19.06
N GLN A 388 -5.31 -10.13 19.00
CA GLN A 388 -4.43 -10.88 18.10
C GLN A 388 -3.63 -11.92 18.89
N GLY A 389 -4.29 -13.02 19.27
CA GLY A 389 -3.68 -14.11 20.04
C GLY A 389 -3.92 -13.99 21.55
N GLN A 390 -3.20 -13.08 22.23
CA GLN A 390 -3.43 -12.78 23.65
C GLN A 390 -3.71 -11.30 23.86
N ALA A 391 -4.47 -10.97 24.91
CA ALA A 391 -4.72 -9.59 25.27
C ALA A 391 -3.46 -8.94 25.89
N GLU A 392 -3.08 -7.78 25.37
CA GLU A 392 -1.95 -7.00 25.87
C GLU A 392 -2.23 -6.44 27.27
N TYR A 393 -3.43 -5.90 27.45
CA TYR A 393 -3.92 -5.38 28.72
C TYR A 393 -4.90 -6.33 29.38
N HIS A 394 -4.94 -6.24 30.71
CA HIS A 394 -5.90 -6.97 31.53
C HIS A 394 -6.46 -6.07 32.62
N MET A 395 -7.79 -5.99 32.66
CA MET A 395 -8.54 -5.35 33.72
C MET A 395 -9.34 -6.38 34.52
N VAL A 396 -9.35 -6.24 35.83
CA VAL A 396 -10.35 -6.84 36.72
C VAL A 396 -11.35 -5.75 37.08
N VAL A 397 -12.60 -5.94 36.67
CA VAL A 397 -13.70 -5.02 36.96
C VAL A 397 -14.57 -5.63 38.06
N LEU A 398 -14.71 -4.92 39.17
CA LEU A 398 -15.57 -5.30 40.27
C LEU A 398 -16.95 -4.66 40.09
N SER A 399 -18.03 -5.44 40.19
CA SER A 399 -19.38 -4.89 40.16
C SER A 399 -19.63 -3.93 41.33
N PRO A 400 -20.58 -2.98 41.21
CA PRO A 400 -20.98 -2.14 42.32
C PRO A 400 -21.29 -2.97 43.58
N GLY A 401 -20.81 -2.52 44.74
CA GLY A 401 -20.97 -3.21 46.02
C GLY A 401 -19.84 -4.16 46.41
N LEU A 402 -18.91 -4.48 45.49
CA LEU A 402 -17.67 -5.19 45.83
C LEU A 402 -16.55 -4.21 46.16
N ASP A 403 -15.86 -4.45 47.27
CA ASP A 403 -14.76 -3.60 47.75
C ASP A 403 -13.43 -4.00 47.06
N PRO A 404 -12.71 -3.07 46.43
CA PRO A 404 -11.35 -3.31 45.94
C PRO A 404 -10.38 -3.85 47.00
N ALA A 405 -10.53 -3.46 48.27
CA ALA A 405 -9.67 -3.96 49.35
C ALA A 405 -9.82 -5.48 49.51
N TRP A 406 -11.05 -6.00 49.45
CA TRP A 406 -11.32 -7.43 49.48
C TRP A 406 -10.61 -8.19 48.36
N PHE A 407 -10.52 -7.60 47.15
CA PHE A 407 -9.82 -8.23 46.04
C PHE A 407 -8.34 -8.43 46.35
N PHE A 408 -7.66 -7.44 46.94
CA PHE A 408 -6.23 -7.56 47.24
C PHE A 408 -5.94 -8.53 48.39
N GLU A 409 -6.87 -8.71 49.33
CA GLU A 409 -6.77 -9.74 50.37
C GLU A 409 -7.05 -11.14 49.80
N THR A 410 -8.01 -11.25 48.88
CA THR A 410 -8.53 -12.54 48.41
C THR A 410 -7.75 -13.09 47.21
N ALA A 411 -7.27 -12.22 46.32
CA ALA A 411 -6.65 -12.56 45.05
C ALA A 411 -5.16 -12.14 45.00
N GLN A 412 -4.49 -12.04 46.15
CA GLN A 412 -3.10 -11.57 46.24
C GLN A 412 -2.16 -12.34 45.31
N SER A 413 -2.24 -13.67 45.28
CA SER A 413 -1.42 -14.53 44.42
C SER A 413 -1.69 -14.27 42.94
N TYR A 414 -2.96 -14.10 42.55
CA TYR A 414 -3.37 -13.81 41.19
C TYR A 414 -2.88 -12.45 40.73
N TRP A 415 -3.05 -11.43 41.57
CA TRP A 415 -2.54 -10.09 41.27
C TRP A 415 -1.01 -10.07 41.18
N THR A 416 -0.32 -10.78 42.07
CA THR A 416 1.14 -10.85 42.07
C THR A 416 1.69 -11.47 40.79
N MET A 417 1.04 -12.54 40.29
CA MET A 417 1.42 -13.25 39.08
C MET A 417 1.10 -12.46 37.80
N PHE A 418 -0.14 -11.97 37.66
CA PHE A 418 -0.63 -11.43 36.37
C PHE A 418 -0.75 -9.91 36.32
N ARG A 419 -0.62 -9.23 37.46
CA ARG A 419 -0.63 -7.76 37.61
C ARG A 419 -1.76 -7.06 36.82
N PRO A 420 -3.04 -7.47 36.94
CA PRO A 420 -4.15 -6.75 36.32
C PRO A 420 -4.31 -5.35 36.91
N MET A 421 -4.87 -4.46 36.10
CA MET A 421 -5.50 -3.24 36.60
C MET A 421 -6.81 -3.60 37.29
N VAL A 422 -7.02 -3.17 38.53
CA VAL A 422 -8.24 -3.47 39.30
C VAL A 422 -9.06 -2.19 39.42
N THR A 423 -10.33 -2.23 39.01
CA THR A 423 -11.18 -1.03 38.98
C THR A 423 -12.66 -1.36 39.18
N THR A 424 -13.45 -0.35 39.55
CA THR A 424 -14.91 -0.35 39.49
C THR A 424 -15.44 0.57 38.38
N ASP A 425 -14.55 1.33 37.72
CA ASP A 425 -14.91 2.33 36.70
C ASP A 425 -14.67 1.80 35.29
N LEU A 426 -15.77 1.51 34.59
CA LEU A 426 -15.76 1.03 33.19
C LEU A 426 -15.24 2.06 32.19
N ARG A 427 -15.18 3.35 32.54
CA ARG A 427 -14.65 4.40 31.65
C ARG A 427 -13.16 4.28 31.43
N LEU A 428 -12.45 3.53 32.29
CA LEU A 428 -11.03 3.26 32.07
C LEU A 428 -10.79 2.38 30.82
N ILE A 429 -11.80 1.64 30.35
CA ILE A 429 -11.72 0.90 29.09
C ILE A 429 -11.59 1.85 27.90
N ASP A 430 -12.24 3.03 27.94
CA ASP A 430 -12.13 4.05 26.89
C ASP A 430 -10.68 4.60 26.75
N LEU A 431 -9.85 4.45 27.80
CA LEU A 431 -8.46 4.88 27.81
C LEU A 431 -7.50 3.85 27.21
N VAL A 432 -7.96 2.63 26.97
CA VAL A 432 -7.17 1.65 26.23
C VAL A 432 -7.23 2.02 24.76
N PRO A 433 -6.09 2.28 24.12
CA PRO A 433 -6.10 2.72 22.73
C PRO A 433 -6.51 1.57 21.81
N TYR A 434 -7.09 1.90 20.66
CA TYR A 434 -7.64 0.89 19.73
C TYR A 434 -6.56 0.05 19.06
N GLU A 435 -5.32 0.52 18.98
CA GLU A 435 -4.17 -0.29 18.57
C GLU A 435 -3.84 -1.41 19.56
N SER A 436 -4.38 -1.36 20.77
CA SER A 436 -4.14 -2.34 21.82
C SER A 436 -5.34 -3.20 22.14
N SER A 437 -5.06 -4.41 22.65
CA SER A 437 -6.09 -5.38 22.99
C SER A 437 -6.31 -5.50 24.50
N LEU A 438 -7.56 -5.72 24.92
CA LEU A 438 -7.95 -5.80 26.33
C LEU A 438 -8.76 -7.06 26.62
N ALA A 439 -8.34 -7.77 27.65
CA ALA A 439 -9.20 -8.74 28.34
C ALA A 439 -9.72 -8.13 29.64
N THR A 440 -10.99 -8.36 29.93
CA THR A 440 -11.66 -7.87 31.12
C THR A 440 -12.26 -9.03 31.88
N THR A 441 -11.72 -9.31 33.06
CA THR A 441 -12.31 -10.22 34.05
C THR A 441 -13.29 -9.44 34.91
N VAL A 442 -14.58 -9.73 34.80
CA VAL A 442 -15.64 -9.11 35.59
C VAL A 442 -15.95 -10.01 36.78
N ILE A 443 -15.82 -9.47 38.00
CA ILE A 443 -16.29 -10.13 39.21
C ILE A 443 -17.60 -9.46 39.59
N ALA A 444 -18.72 -10.19 39.48
CA ALA A 444 -20.06 -9.63 39.69
C ALA A 444 -20.89 -10.46 40.67
N ALA A 445 -21.63 -9.79 41.55
CA ALA A 445 -22.69 -10.44 42.31
C ALA A 445 -23.78 -11.02 41.37
N PRO A 446 -24.47 -12.12 41.73
CA PRO A 446 -25.41 -12.81 40.84
C PRO A 446 -26.50 -11.91 40.23
N ASP A 447 -26.98 -10.92 40.96
CA ASP A 447 -28.00 -9.96 40.52
C ASP A 447 -27.46 -8.89 39.55
N GLN A 448 -26.14 -8.70 39.51
CA GLN A 448 -25.45 -7.68 38.68
C GLN A 448 -24.87 -8.26 37.38
N VAL A 449 -24.85 -9.58 37.21
CA VAL A 449 -24.24 -10.26 36.05
C VAL A 449 -24.80 -9.73 34.73
N HIS A 450 -26.12 -9.63 34.61
CA HIS A 450 -26.76 -9.21 33.36
C HIS A 450 -26.38 -7.77 32.99
N GLN A 451 -26.47 -6.86 33.97
CA GLN A 451 -26.14 -5.45 33.79
C GLN A 451 -24.67 -5.25 33.40
N MET A 452 -23.74 -5.93 34.07
CA MET A 452 -22.30 -5.81 33.79
C MET A 452 -21.94 -6.39 32.43
N THR A 453 -22.53 -7.54 32.07
CA THR A 453 -22.32 -8.17 30.76
C THR A 453 -22.78 -7.25 29.64
N GLN A 454 -23.99 -6.70 29.77
CA GLN A 454 -24.55 -5.76 28.80
C GLN A 454 -23.68 -4.51 28.65
N ALA A 455 -23.31 -3.88 29.78
CA ALA A 455 -22.54 -2.64 29.79
C ALA A 455 -21.15 -2.77 29.12
N ILE A 456 -20.54 -3.96 29.15
CA ILE A 456 -19.24 -4.20 28.53
C ILE A 456 -19.39 -4.70 27.10
N GLN A 457 -20.19 -5.75 26.86
CA GLN A 457 -20.26 -6.40 25.55
C GLN A 457 -20.96 -5.54 24.49
N GLU A 458 -21.96 -4.73 24.86
CA GLU A 458 -22.62 -3.84 23.89
C GLU A 458 -21.75 -2.63 23.52
N ARG A 459 -21.00 -2.09 24.50
CA ARG A 459 -20.20 -0.88 24.31
C ARG A 459 -18.81 -1.16 23.77
N TYR A 460 -18.20 -2.28 24.14
CA TYR A 460 -16.82 -2.63 23.81
C TYR A 460 -16.77 -4.02 23.16
N PRO A 461 -17.18 -4.15 21.89
CA PRO A 461 -17.32 -5.45 21.22
C PRO A 461 -16.01 -6.22 21.07
N ASN A 462 -14.86 -5.54 21.17
CA ASN A 462 -13.53 -6.15 21.03
C ASN A 462 -12.93 -6.64 22.34
N VAL A 463 -13.55 -6.34 23.48
CA VAL A 463 -13.05 -6.79 24.79
C VAL A 463 -13.24 -8.30 24.92
N TRP A 464 -12.18 -9.02 25.28
CA TRP A 464 -12.33 -10.40 25.73
C TRP A 464 -12.93 -10.39 27.12
N PHE A 465 -14.22 -10.67 27.14
CA PHE A 465 -15.02 -10.74 28.35
C PHE A 465 -14.85 -12.10 29.04
N ASP A 466 -14.43 -12.05 30.30
CA ASP A 466 -14.29 -13.19 31.22
C ASP A 466 -15.12 -12.87 32.47
N LEU A 467 -16.02 -13.76 32.89
CA LEU A 467 -16.96 -13.49 33.97
C LEU A 467 -16.75 -14.46 35.13
N ILE A 468 -16.70 -13.90 36.34
CA ILE A 468 -16.70 -14.61 37.61
C ILE A 468 -17.94 -14.17 38.39
N ILE A 469 -18.83 -15.12 38.69
CA ILE A 469 -20.03 -14.87 39.50
C ILE A 469 -19.66 -15.03 40.97
N ALA A 470 -19.65 -13.94 41.72
CA ALA A 470 -19.32 -13.89 43.13
C ALA A 470 -20.53 -14.24 44.01
N SER A 471 -20.99 -15.50 43.91
CA SER A 471 -22.06 -16.05 44.79
C SER A 471 -21.55 -16.25 46.21
N ASP A 472 -20.30 -16.69 46.33
CA ASP A 472 -19.52 -16.87 47.55
C ASP A 472 -18.11 -16.35 47.29
N LEU A 473 -17.57 -15.57 48.22
CA LEU A 473 -16.24 -14.95 48.09
C LEU A 473 -15.12 -15.98 48.20
N ASP A 474 -15.34 -17.10 48.92
CA ASP A 474 -14.35 -18.17 49.02
C ASP A 474 -14.21 -18.96 47.71
N ASP A 475 -15.30 -19.09 46.94
CA ASP A 475 -15.26 -19.70 45.61
C ASP A 475 -14.46 -18.85 44.62
N VAL A 476 -14.60 -17.52 44.69
CA VAL A 476 -13.79 -16.61 43.87
C VAL A 476 -12.30 -16.74 44.22
N ARG A 477 -11.97 -16.89 45.51
CA ARG A 477 -10.59 -17.15 45.96
C ARG A 477 -10.05 -18.45 45.36
N ALA A 478 -10.81 -19.53 45.47
CA ALA A 478 -10.42 -20.84 44.98
C ALA A 478 -10.14 -20.81 43.47
N LEU A 479 -11.05 -20.20 42.69
CA LEU A 479 -10.93 -20.06 41.25
C LEU A 479 -9.69 -19.25 40.83
N LEU A 480 -9.45 -18.09 41.47
CA LEU A 480 -8.31 -17.25 41.13
C LEU A 480 -6.97 -17.92 41.51
N ASN A 481 -6.92 -18.68 42.61
CA ASN A 481 -5.75 -19.47 42.97
C ASN A 481 -5.51 -20.64 42.00
N GLU A 482 -6.57 -21.31 41.55
CA GLU A 482 -6.47 -22.35 40.53
C GLU A 482 -5.88 -21.79 39.23
N ARG A 483 -6.34 -20.62 38.79
CA ARG A 483 -5.80 -19.90 37.63
C ARG A 483 -4.31 -19.62 37.75
N VAL A 484 -3.83 -19.25 38.94
CA VAL A 484 -2.38 -19.09 39.20
C VAL A 484 -1.63 -20.41 39.04
N LEU A 485 -2.14 -21.49 39.64
CA LEU A 485 -1.50 -22.82 39.56
C LEU A 485 -1.40 -23.34 38.12
N MET A 486 -2.40 -23.05 37.29
CA MET A 486 -2.42 -23.42 35.88
C MET A 486 -1.70 -22.41 34.96
N ASN A 487 -1.13 -21.33 35.51
CA ASN A 487 -0.59 -20.20 34.75
C ASN A 487 -1.57 -19.66 33.68
N ARG A 488 -2.86 -19.60 34.04
CA ARG A 488 -3.95 -19.22 33.15
C ARG A 488 -4.56 -17.90 33.60
N ARG A 489 -4.30 -16.83 32.85
CA ARG A 489 -4.78 -15.48 33.20
C ARG A 489 -6.30 -15.35 33.12
N PHE A 490 -6.95 -15.97 32.13
CA PHE A 490 -8.39 -15.83 31.84
C PHE A 490 -9.08 -17.19 31.77
N GLY A 491 -10.38 -17.27 32.07
CA GLY A 491 -11.20 -18.49 31.98
C GLY A 491 -11.99 -18.53 30.70
#